data_AF-A0A352M9S8-F1
#
_entry.id   AF-A0A352M9S8-F1
#
_cell.length_a   1.000
_cell.length_b   1.000
_cell.length_c   1.000
_cell.angle_alpha   90.00
_cell.angle_beta   90.00
_cell.angle_gamma   90.00
#
_symmetry.space_group_name_H-M   'P 1'
#
loop_
_entity.id
_entity.type
_entity.pdbx_description
1 polymer ?
#
loop_
_entity_poly.entity_id
_entity_poly.type
_entity_poly.pdbx_seq_one_letter_code
_entity_poly.pdbx_strand_id
1 'polypeptide(L)' 'MKALKWIAYISAAIGAILTLTGVFSAITLKHRLDALYIVSYFLGANCFLIIATFILLFIHTNQHNKE' A
#
# COMPACT_ATOMS: atom_id res chain seq x y z
N MET A 1 -20.12 -5.01 5.27
CA MET A 1 -19.13 -5.35 4.21
C MET A 1 -18.77 -4.17 3.29
N LYS A 2 -19.70 -3.25 2.95
CA LYS A 2 -19.39 -2.07 2.11
C LYS A 2 -18.30 -1.15 2.68
N ALA A 3 -18.36 -0.86 3.99
CA ALA A 3 -17.34 -0.03 4.66
C ALA A 3 -15.94 -0.64 4.61
N LEU A 4 -15.82 -1.96 4.81
CA LEU A 4 -14.53 -2.67 4.79
C LEU A 4 -13.88 -2.67 3.40
N LYS A 5 -14.68 -2.81 2.33
CA LYS A 5 -14.21 -2.65 0.95
C LYS A 5 -13.68 -1.23 0.69
N TRP A 6 -14.38 -0.22 1.19
CA TRP A 6 -13.93 1.18 1.08
C TRP A 6 -12.59 1.43 1.78
N ILE A 7 -12.39 0.89 2.98
CA ILE A 7 -11.12 0.99 3.71
C ILE A 7 -9.97 0.31 2.95
N ALA A 8 -10.24 -0.84 2.31
CA ALA A 8 -9.26 -1.51 1.46
C ALA A 8 -8.88 -0.67 0.23
N TYR A 9 -9.86 -0.06 -0.44
CA TYR A 9 -9.60 0.83 -1.58
C TYR A 9 -8.80 2.07 -1.18
N ILE A 10 -9.12 2.70 -0.05
CA ILE A 10 -8.38 3.86 0.46
C ILE A 10 -6.93 3.46 0.81
N SER A 11 -6.73 2.33 1.47
CA SER A 11 -5.38 1.84 1.79
C SER A 11 -4.57 1.52 0.53
N ALA A 12 -5.18 0.91 -0.48
CA ALA A 12 -4.54 0.64 -1.76
C ALA A 12 -4.16 1.94 -2.50
N ALA A 13 -5.04 2.96 -2.48
CA ALA A 13 -4.76 4.26 -3.07
C ALA A 13 -3.58 4.97 -2.37
N ILE A 14 -3.53 4.94 -1.03
CA ILE A 14 -2.42 5.51 -0.26
C ILE A 14 -1.10 4.76 -0.58
N GLY A 15 -1.14 3.43 -0.64
CA GLY A 15 0.01 2.61 -1.03
C GLY A 15 0.51 2.94 -2.45
N ALA A 16 -0.40 3.14 -3.40
CA ALA A 16 -0.06 3.51 -4.77
C ALA A 16 0.61 4.89 -4.86
N ILE A 17 0.09 5.88 -4.12
CA ILE A 17 0.67 7.24 -4.05
C ILE A 17 2.08 7.20 -3.43
N LEU A 18 2.27 6.46 -2.34
CA LEU A 18 3.57 6.28 -1.71
C LEU A 18 4.56 5.59 -2.65
N THR A 19 4.11 4.59 -3.41
CA THR A 19 4.94 3.90 -4.41
C THR A 19 5.36 4.86 -5.53
N LEU A 20 4.43 5.64 -6.08
CA LEU A 20 4.72 6.63 -7.12
C LEU A 20 5.70 7.69 -6.62
N THR A 21 5.51 8.17 -5.39
CA THR A 21 6.43 9.14 -4.75
C THR A 21 7.82 8.53 -4.57
N GLY A 22 7.91 7.28 -4.12
CA GLY A 22 9.17 6.54 -3.98
C GLY A 22 9.89 6.34 -5.32
N VAL A 23 9.16 5.96 -6.37
CA VAL A 23 9.69 5.78 -7.74
C VAL A 23 10.16 7.11 -8.31
N PHE A 24 9.36 8.17 -8.19
CA PHE A 24 9.72 9.51 -8.68
C PHE A 24 10.97 10.03 -7.95
N SER A 25 11.03 9.84 -6.63
CA SER A 25 12.20 10.17 -5.83
C SER A 25 13.43 9.37 -6.29
N ALA A 26 13.30 8.07 -6.56
CA ALA A 26 14.40 7.23 -7.06
C ALA A 26 14.91 7.64 -8.46
N ILE A 27 14.03 8.07 -9.36
CA ILE A 27 14.42 8.54 -10.70
C ILE A 27 15.11 9.91 -10.65
N THR A 28 14.70 10.76 -9.70
CA THR A 28 15.19 12.15 -9.60
C THR A 28 16.44 12.27 -8.72
N LEU A 29 16.77 11.26 -7.91
CA LEU A 29 17.88 11.29 -6.96
C LEU A 29 19.25 11.09 -7.63
N LYS A 30 20.08 12.14 -7.60
CA LYS A 30 21.52 12.09 -7.89
C LYS A 30 22.39 11.92 -6.64
N HIS A 31 21.84 11.99 -5.42
CA HIS A 31 22.61 12.11 -4.18
C HIS A 31 22.29 10.98 -3.18
N ARG A 32 23.32 10.33 -2.63
CA ARG A 32 23.21 9.09 -1.82
C ARG A 32 22.56 9.27 -0.44
N LEU A 33 22.42 10.49 0.06
CA LEU A 33 21.86 10.78 1.39
C LEU A 33 20.33 10.63 1.44
N ASP A 34 19.64 10.80 0.31
CA ASP A 34 18.17 10.65 0.24
C ASP A 34 17.71 9.19 0.02
N ALA A 35 18.65 8.25 -0.12
CA ALA A 35 18.30 6.83 -0.30
C ALA A 35 17.52 6.25 0.90
N LEU A 36 17.77 6.77 2.10
CA LEU A 36 17.08 6.35 3.33
C LEU A 36 15.60 6.81 3.35
N TYR A 37 15.31 7.96 2.74
CA TYR A 37 13.95 8.43 2.54
C TYR A 37 13.20 7.58 1.51
N ILE A 38 13.85 7.20 0.40
CA ILE A 38 13.26 6.29 -0.59
C ILE A 38 12.84 4.97 0.05
N VAL A 39 13.74 4.34 0.83
CA VAL A 39 13.43 3.09 1.54
C VAL A 39 12.23 3.26 2.47
N SER A 40 12.12 4.41 3.16
CA SER A 40 10.99 4.70 4.03
C SER A 40 9.67 4.86 3.27
N TYR A 41 9.68 5.50 2.09
CA TYR A 41 8.50 5.61 1.22
C TYR A 41 8.06 4.25 0.68
N PHE A 42 9.00 3.42 0.22
CA PHE A 42 8.71 2.06 -0.24
C PHE A 42 8.23 1.15 0.90
N LEU A 43 8.81 1.28 2.10
CA LEU A 43 8.36 0.55 3.28
C LEU A 43 6.93 0.94 3.66
N GLY A 44 6.62 2.25 3.67
CA GLY A 44 5.27 2.75 3.90
C GLY A 44 4.27 2.22 2.87
N ALA A 45 4.63 2.29 1.58
CA ALA A 45 3.80 1.76 0.50
C ALA A 45 3.50 0.26 0.67
N ASN A 46 4.53 -0.52 0.99
CA ASN A 46 4.40 -1.96 1.22
C ASN A 46 3.52 -2.28 2.44
N CYS A 47 3.67 -1.55 3.55
CA CYS A 47 2.80 -1.71 4.71
C CYS A 47 1.32 -1.45 4.38
N PHE A 48 1.02 -0.38 3.63
CA PHE A 48 -0.35 -0.08 3.21
C PHE A 48 -0.92 -1.12 2.23
N LEU A 49 -0.10 -1.65 1.32
CA LEU A 49 -0.47 -2.74 0.41
C LEU A 49 -0.75 -4.04 1.16
N ILE A 50 0.07 -4.39 2.16
CA ILE A 50 -0.14 -5.58 3.00
C ILE A 50 -1.46 -5.46 3.77
N ILE A 51 -1.75 -4.31 4.38
CA ILE A 51 -3.01 -4.06 5.08
C ILE A 51 -4.20 -4.19 4.12
N ALA A 52 -4.13 -3.59 2.93
CA ALA A 52 -5.18 -3.69 1.93
C ALA A 52 -5.41 -5.14 1.49
N THR A 53 -4.33 -5.89 1.26
CA THR A 53 -4.36 -7.31 0.88
C THR A 53 -5.01 -8.15 1.98
N PHE A 54 -4.63 -7.93 3.25
CA PHE A 54 -5.18 -8.66 4.39
C PHE A 54 -6.68 -8.41 4.56
N ILE A 55 -7.12 -7.17 4.39
CA ILE A 55 -8.55 -6.82 4.45
C ILE A 55 -9.33 -7.47 3.31
N LEU A 56 -8.79 -7.45 2.08
CA LEU A 56 -9.44 -8.10 0.94
C LEU A 56 -9.51 -9.63 1.12
N LEU A 57 -8.44 -10.24 1.62
CA LEU A 57 -8.40 -11.67 1.92
C LEU A 57 -9.43 -12.02 3.00
N PHE A 58 -9.51 -11.21 4.07
CA PHE A 58 -10.48 -11.40 5.14
C PHE A 58 -11.93 -11.31 4.65
N ILE A 59 -12.22 -10.37 3.73
CA ILE A 59 -13.53 -10.25 3.08
C ILE A 59 -13.81 -11.51 2.25
N HIS A 60 -12.83 -11.98 1.47
CA HIS A 60 -12.99 -13.14 0.60
C HIS A 60 -13.24 -14.43 1.41
N THR A 61 -12.44 -14.69 2.44
CA THR A 61 -12.63 -15.85 3.34
C THR A 61 -13.97 -15.79 4.07
N ASN A 62 -14.42 -14.61 4.52
CA ASN A 62 -15.74 -14.47 5.14
C ASN A 62 -16.90 -14.61 4.14
N GLN A 63 -16.68 -14.35 2.85
CA GLN A 63 -17.68 -14.65 1.82
C GLN A 63 -17.76 -16.14 1.54
N HIS A 64 -16.61 -16.82 1.46
CA HIS A 64 -16.55 -18.28 1.24
C HIS A 64 -17.08 -19.10 2.42
N ASN A 65 -16.97 -18.61 3.66
CA ASN A 65 -17.47 -19.32 4.85
C ASN A 65 -19.00 -19.12 5.09
N LYS A 66 -19.69 -18.42 4.18
CA LYS A 66 -21.15 -18.17 4.25
C LYS A 66 -21.95 -18.93 3.19
N GLU A 67 -21.28 -19.62 2.28
CA GLU A 67 -21.87 -20.60 1.35
C GLU A 67 -21.74 -22.01 1.94
#